data_AF-A0A6C0CDF5-F1
#
_entry.id   AF-A0A6C0CDF5-F1
#
_cell.length_a   1.000
_cell.length_b   1.000
_cell.length_c   1.000
_cell.angle_alpha   90.00
_cell.angle_beta   90.00
_cell.angle_gamma   90.00
#
_symmetry.space_group_name_H-M   'P 1'
#
loop_
_entity.id
_entity.type
_entity.pdbx_description
1 polymer ?
#
loop_
_entity_poly.entity_id
_entity_poly.type
_entity_poly.pdbx_seq_one_letter_code
_entity_poly.pdbx_strand_id
1 'polypeptide(L)'
;MDLKKEFNKLCDPAKFYLIISLASVVVYIIHLMGKDRKKYSYQQLAIHVVLMAVWTLVLNKVCSFKYGVKISWLLVFLPILLLIVLMFFVFKMMDQLDLTKHDLHKMIKEANKDKEDELEGFQGCGN
;
A
#
# COMPACT_ATOMS: atom_id res chain seq x y z
N MET A 1 -31.71 -7.65 16.27
CA MET A 1 -31.83 -7.08 14.91
C MET A 1 -31.35 -8.13 13.94
N ASP A 2 -32.20 -8.55 13.00
CA ASP A 2 -31.94 -9.68 12.10
C ASP A 2 -30.91 -9.33 11.02
N LEU A 3 -29.62 -9.45 11.37
CA LEU A 3 -28.52 -9.24 10.42
C LEU A 3 -28.71 -10.11 9.17
N LYS A 4 -29.17 -11.35 9.29
CA LYS A 4 -29.35 -12.26 8.14
C LYS A 4 -30.36 -11.74 7.10
N LYS A 5 -31.36 -10.97 7.52
CA LYS A 5 -32.44 -10.49 6.65
C LYS A 5 -32.03 -9.24 5.87
N GLU A 6 -31.22 -8.38 6.48
CA GLU A 6 -30.55 -7.26 5.80
C GLU A 6 -29.53 -7.79 4.77
N PHE A 7 -28.71 -8.78 5.13
CA PHE A 7 -27.70 -9.38 4.23
C PHE A 7 -28.28 -10.04 2.96
N ASN A 8 -29.53 -10.52 3.01
CA ASN A 8 -30.19 -11.09 1.84
C ASN A 8 -30.86 -10.06 0.93
N LYS A 9 -30.97 -8.80 1.38
CA LYS A 9 -31.36 -7.65 0.54
C LYS A 9 -30.17 -6.94 -0.10
N LEU A 10 -28.94 -7.24 0.33
CA LEU A 10 -27.72 -6.65 -0.22
C LEU A 10 -27.33 -7.33 -1.54
N CYS A 11 -26.99 -6.51 -2.54
CA CYS A 11 -26.54 -6.97 -3.86
C CYS A 11 -25.26 -7.82 -3.77
N ASP A 12 -25.09 -8.74 -4.74
CA ASP A 12 -23.94 -9.64 -4.85
C ASP A 12 -22.55 -8.99 -4.64
N PRO A 13 -22.23 -7.79 -5.17
CA PRO A 13 -20.93 -7.16 -4.93
C PRO A 13 -20.71 -6.74 -3.46
N ALA A 14 -21.78 -6.38 -2.73
CA ALA A 14 -21.69 -6.00 -1.32
C ALA A 14 -21.41 -7.23 -0.43
N LYS A 15 -21.97 -8.40 -0.78
CA LYS A 15 -21.62 -9.67 -0.12
C LYS A 15 -20.15 -10.03 -0.33
N PHE A 16 -19.64 -9.84 -1.55
CA PHE A 16 -18.23 -10.13 -1.87
C PHE A 16 -17.27 -9.21 -1.10
N TYR A 17 -17.57 -7.91 -1.02
CA TYR A 17 -16.77 -6.95 -0.25
C TYR A 17 -16.75 -7.28 1.25
N LEU A 18 -17.89 -7.70 1.80
CA LEU A 18 -18.01 -8.13 3.20
C LEU A 18 -17.17 -9.38 3.49
N ILE A 19 -17.14 -10.36 2.57
CA ILE A 19 -16.33 -11.57 2.70
C ILE A 19 -14.83 -11.22 2.63
N ILE A 20 -14.43 -10.34 1.70
CA ILE A 20 -13.04 -9.87 1.60
C ILE A 20 -12.63 -9.10 2.85
N SER A 21 -13.51 -8.23 3.37
CA SER A 21 -13.27 -7.46 4.59
C SER A 21 -13.16 -8.37 5.82
N LEU A 22 -13.98 -9.42 5.90
CA LEU A 22 -13.88 -10.42 6.96
C LEU A 22 -12.57 -11.21 6.87
N ALA A 23 -12.18 -11.61 5.65
CA ALA A 23 -10.91 -12.30 5.40
C ALA A 23 -9.70 -11.43 5.74
N SER A 24 -9.73 -10.13 5.42
CA SER A 24 -8.63 -9.21 5.71
C SER A 24 -8.46 -8.97 7.21
N VAL A 25 -9.54 -8.90 7.97
CA VAL A 25 -9.51 -8.82 9.44
C VAL A 25 -8.89 -10.08 10.04
N VAL A 26 -9.23 -11.26 9.52
CA VAL A 26 -8.62 -12.53 9.96
C VAL A 26 -7.11 -12.54 9.69
N VAL A 27 -6.68 -12.14 8.49
CA VAL A 27 -5.25 -12.03 8.15
C VAL A 27 -4.53 -10.99 9.03
N TYR A 28 -5.18 -9.87 9.34
CA TYR A 28 -4.64 -8.84 10.23
C TYR A 28 -4.45 -9.36 11.67
N ILE A 29 -5.42 -10.10 12.20
CA ILE A 29 -5.33 -10.72 13.53
C ILE A 29 -4.16 -11.73 13.58
N ILE A 30 -3.97 -12.51 12.51
CA ILE A 30 -2.85 -13.45 12.39
C ILE A 30 -1.50 -12.69 12.37
N HIS A 31 -1.40 -11.61 11.60
CA HIS A 31 -0.20 -10.76 11.58
C HIS A 31 0.06 -10.07 12.94
N LEU A 32 -0.98 -9.70 13.68
CA LEU A 32 -0.86 -9.05 14.98
C LEU A 32 -0.31 -10.00 16.07
N MET A 33 -0.53 -11.32 15.94
CA MET A 33 0.12 -12.33 16.79
C MET A 33 1.58 -12.61 16.38
N GLY A 34 2.00 -12.16 15.20
CA GLY A 34 3.25 -12.52 14.53
C GLY A 34 4.53 -11.79 14.97
N LYS A 35 4.53 -11.06 16.10
CA LYS A 35 5.73 -10.39 16.68
C LYS A 35 6.10 -9.06 16.00
N ASP A 36 5.62 -7.94 16.57
CA ASP A 36 6.47 -6.83 17.07
C ASP A 36 5.60 -5.69 17.61
N ARG A 37 5.67 -5.47 18.93
CA ARG A 37 4.90 -4.48 19.67
C ARG A 37 5.69 -3.18 19.75
N LYS A 38 5.60 -2.33 18.72
CA LYS A 38 5.95 -0.92 18.88
C LYS A 38 4.91 -0.03 18.19
N LYS A 39 3.99 0.49 19.02
CA LYS A 39 3.11 1.65 18.76
C LYS A 39 2.53 1.73 17.34
N TYR A 40 1.84 0.70 16.88
CA TYR A 40 0.91 0.90 15.78
C TYR A 40 -0.29 1.69 16.30
N SER A 41 -0.29 2.97 15.90
CA SER A 41 -1.23 4.01 16.29
C SER A 41 -2.67 3.53 16.06
N TYR A 42 -3.47 3.44 17.13
CA TYR A 42 -4.92 3.22 17.08
C TYR A 42 -5.62 4.12 16.04
N GLN A 43 -5.05 5.29 15.75
CA GLN A 43 -5.54 6.21 14.73
C GLN A 43 -5.55 5.59 13.33
N GLN A 44 -4.55 4.79 12.97
CA GLN A 44 -4.46 4.16 11.63
C GLN A 44 -5.62 3.16 11.42
N LEU A 45 -5.93 2.39 12.47
CA LEU A 45 -7.05 1.45 12.47
C LEU A 45 -8.40 2.18 12.41
N ALA A 46 -8.58 3.24 13.19
CA ALA A 46 -9.81 4.03 13.19
C ALA A 46 -10.09 4.65 11.81
N ILE A 47 -9.07 5.23 11.17
CA ILE A 47 -9.17 5.77 9.82
C ILE A 47 -9.58 4.66 8.84
N HIS A 48 -8.96 3.48 8.93
CA HIS A 48 -9.30 2.37 8.05
C HIS A 48 -10.75 1.91 8.20
N VAL A 49 -11.26 1.80 9.43
CA VAL A 49 -12.65 1.41 9.71
C VAL A 49 -13.63 2.46 9.18
N VAL A 50 -13.34 3.75 9.38
CA VAL A 50 -14.19 4.84 8.86
C VAL A 50 -14.21 4.83 7.33
N LEU A 51 -13.05 4.66 6.68
CA LEU A 51 -12.94 4.59 5.23
C LEU A 51 -13.74 3.41 4.67
N MET A 52 -13.63 2.24 5.30
CA MET A 52 -14.42 1.04 4.94
C MET A 52 -15.93 1.26 5.12
N ALA A 53 -16.35 1.88 6.22
CA ALA A 53 -17.76 2.19 6.48
C ALA A 53 -18.33 3.20 5.47
N VAL A 54 -17.61 4.29 5.20
CA VAL A 54 -17.98 5.29 4.19
C VAL A 54 -18.05 4.64 2.81
N TRP A 55 -17.08 3.83 2.44
CA TRP A 55 -17.05 3.13 1.16
C TRP A 55 -18.22 2.14 1.02
N THR A 56 -18.55 1.43 2.09
CA THR A 56 -19.69 0.51 2.15
C THR A 56 -21.03 1.25 1.99
N LEU A 57 -21.17 2.45 2.58
CA LEU A 57 -22.36 3.28 2.40
C LEU A 57 -22.49 3.83 0.97
N VAL A 58 -21.38 4.22 0.35
CA VAL A 58 -21.33 4.65 -1.05
C VAL A 58 -21.75 3.51 -1.97
N LEU A 59 -21.20 2.31 -1.76
CA LEU A 59 -21.58 1.09 -2.49
C LEU A 59 -23.07 0.76 -2.33
N ASN A 60 -23.59 0.84 -1.09
CA ASN A 60 -25.00 0.56 -0.80
C ASN A 60 -25.95 1.53 -1.52
N LYS A 61 -25.62 2.84 -1.55
CA LYS A 61 -26.40 3.84 -2.29
C LYS A 61 -26.35 3.64 -3.81
N VAL A 62 -25.17 3.33 -4.36
CA VAL A 62 -25.01 3.09 -5.81
C VAL A 62 -25.75 1.82 -6.24
N CYS A 63 -25.78 0.78 -5.40
CA CYS A 63 -26.55 -0.45 -5.64
C CYS A 63 -28.08 -0.25 -5.67
N SER A 64 -28.62 0.75 -4.97
CA SER A 64 -30.08 1.01 -4.92
C SER A 64 -30.66 1.57 -6.24
N PHE A 65 -29.82 1.91 -7.22
CA PHE A 65 -30.29 2.32 -8.55
C PHE A 65 -30.61 1.10 -9.43
N LYS A 66 -31.62 1.21 -10.31
CA LYS A 66 -32.14 0.14 -11.19
C LYS A 66 -31.08 -0.51 -12.12
N TYR A 67 -29.94 0.16 -12.34
CA TYR A 67 -28.76 -0.32 -13.09
C TYR A 67 -27.48 -0.44 -12.23
N GLY A 68 -27.61 -0.25 -10.91
CA GLY A 68 -26.50 -0.07 -9.97
C GLY A 68 -25.61 -1.30 -9.78
N VAL A 69 -26.12 -2.51 -10.03
CA VAL A 69 -25.38 -3.76 -9.80
C VAL A 69 -24.17 -3.91 -10.73
N LYS A 70 -24.30 -3.53 -12.02
CA LYS A 70 -23.20 -3.60 -12.99
C LYS A 70 -22.12 -2.52 -12.73
N ILE A 71 -22.56 -1.32 -12.35
CA ILE A 71 -21.69 -0.18 -12.05
C ILE A 71 -20.99 -0.36 -10.70
N SER A 72 -21.67 -0.96 -9.72
CA SER A 72 -21.07 -1.27 -8.41
C SER A 72 -19.97 -2.33 -8.51
N TRP A 73 -20.05 -3.24 -9.50
CA TRP A 73 -18.95 -4.17 -9.77
C TRP A 73 -17.71 -3.41 -10.27
N LEU A 74 -17.88 -2.45 -11.19
CA LEU A 74 -16.80 -1.57 -11.63
C LEU A 74 -16.21 -0.75 -10.45
N LEU A 75 -17.04 -0.30 -9.51
CA LEU A 75 -16.60 0.47 -8.34
C LEU A 75 -15.78 -0.37 -7.34
N VAL A 76 -16.03 -1.68 -7.25
CA VAL A 76 -15.22 -2.63 -6.46
C VAL A 76 -13.90 -2.93 -7.16
N PHE A 77 -13.91 -3.02 -8.49
CA PHE A 77 -12.69 -3.23 -9.27
C PHE A 77 -11.83 -1.97 -9.37
N LEU A 78 -12.41 -0.77 -9.32
CA LEU A 78 -11.68 0.51 -9.40
C LEU A 78 -10.50 0.62 -8.42
N PRO A 79 -10.65 0.38 -7.10
CA PRO A 79 -9.51 0.46 -6.18
C PRO A 79 -8.46 -0.61 -6.46
N ILE A 80 -8.86 -1.83 -6.84
CA ILE A 80 -7.93 -2.92 -7.18
C ILE A 80 -7.14 -2.56 -8.44
N LEU A 81 -7.82 -2.06 -9.47
CA LEU A 81 -7.22 -1.67 -10.74
C LEU A 81 -6.29 -0.47 -10.56
N LEU A 82 -6.68 0.51 -9.73
CA LEU A 82 -5.84 1.65 -9.36
C LEU A 82 -4.58 1.20 -8.61
N LEU A 83 -4.69 0.25 -7.67
CA LEU A 83 -3.52 -0.34 -7.00
C LEU A 83 -2.59 -1.07 -7.97
N ILE A 84 -3.13 -1.82 -8.94
CA ILE A 84 -2.34 -2.50 -9.96
C ILE A 84 -1.58 -1.49 -10.84
N VAL A 85 -2.25 -0.40 -11.26
CA VAL A 85 -1.60 0.68 -12.05
C VAL A 85 -0.53 1.38 -11.23
N LEU A 86 -0.78 1.67 -9.95
CA LEU A 86 0.23 2.24 -9.04
C LEU A 86 1.43 1.31 -8.87
N MET A 87 1.20 0.01 -8.63
CA MET A 87 2.27 -1.00 -8.57
C MET A 87 3.12 -0.98 -9.84
N PHE A 88 2.48 -0.99 -11.02
CA PHE A 88 3.17 -0.93 -12.30
C PHE A 88 4.00 0.35 -12.46
N PHE A 89 3.45 1.50 -12.07
CA PHE A 89 4.14 2.78 -12.11
C PHE A 89 5.34 2.81 -11.16
N VAL A 90 5.17 2.30 -9.93
CA VAL A 90 6.24 2.19 -8.94
C VAL A 90 7.34 1.25 -9.43
N PHE A 91 7.02 0.10 -10.01
CA PHE A 91 8.02 -0.81 -10.59
C PHE A 91 8.83 -0.13 -11.69
N LYS A 92 8.16 0.58 -12.60
CA LYS A 92 8.83 1.34 -13.67
C LYS A 92 9.75 2.45 -13.13
N MET A 93 9.34 3.13 -12.06
CA MET A 93 10.17 4.14 -11.40
C MET A 93 11.31 3.53 -10.59
N MET A 94 11.11 2.36 -9.99
CA MET A 94 12.11 1.67 -9.19
C MET A 94 13.26 1.12 -10.05
N ASP A 95 12.97 0.64 -11.26
CA ASP A 95 14.00 0.26 -12.25
C ASP A 95 14.94 1.41 -12.61
N GLN A 96 14.45 2.66 -12.63
CA GLN A 96 15.29 3.84 -12.88
C GLN A 96 16.18 4.19 -11.67
N LEU A 97 15.73 3.91 -10.45
CA LEU A 97 16.45 4.22 -9.22
C LEU A 97 17.61 3.26 -8.93
N ASP A 98 17.52 1.99 -9.36
CA ASP A 98 18.57 0.99 -9.09
C ASP A 98 19.88 1.33 -9.81
N LEU A 99 19.78 1.90 -11.02
CA LEU A 99 20.94 2.36 -11.80
C LEU A 99 21.60 3.61 -11.16
N THR A 100 20.80 4.56 -10.65
CA THR A 100 21.32 5.75 -9.95
C THR A 100 22.07 5.41 -8.66
N LYS A 101 21.63 4.38 -7.91
CA LYS A 101 22.32 3.96 -6.68
C LYS A 101 23.71 3.41 -6.97
N HIS A 102 23.86 2.61 -8.03
CA HIS A 102 25.15 2.04 -8.42
C HIS A 102 26.15 3.11 -8.84
N ASP A 103 25.73 4.07 -9.67
CA ASP A 103 26.60 5.17 -10.11
C ASP A 103 26.96 6.13 -8.96
N LEU A 104 26.02 6.44 -8.07
CA LEU A 104 26.30 7.27 -6.89
C LEU A 104 27.33 6.60 -5.97
N HIS A 105 27.22 5.28 -5.76
CA HIS A 105 28.18 4.57 -4.92
C HIS A 105 29.58 4.55 -5.53
N LYS A 106 29.67 4.47 -6.87
CA LYS A 106 30.94 4.55 -7.60
C LYS A 106 31.58 5.93 -7.46
N MET A 107 30.81 7.00 -7.61
CA MET A 107 31.31 8.38 -7.44
C MET A 107 31.79 8.66 -6.01
N ILE A 108 31.06 8.18 -4.98
CA ILE A 108 31.49 8.33 -3.58
C ILE A 108 32.81 7.59 -3.33
N LYS A 109 32.98 6.41 -3.93
CA LYS A 109 34.20 5.61 -3.79
C LYS A 109 35.39 6.29 -4.48
N GLU A 110 35.19 6.84 -5.67
CA GLU A 110 36.24 7.57 -6.40
C GLU A 110 36.65 8.85 -5.67
N ALA A 111 35.68 9.63 -5.14
CA ALA A 111 35.96 10.82 -4.37
C ALA A 111 36.69 10.55 -3.03
N ASN A 112 36.42 9.41 -2.38
CA ASN A 112 37.17 9.00 -1.19
C ASN A 112 38.60 8.58 -1.54
N LYS A 113 38.81 7.91 -2.67
CA LYS A 113 40.16 7.50 -3.11
C LYS A 113 41.04 8.72 -3.45
N ASP A 114 40.48 9.71 -4.14
CA ASP A 114 41.19 10.96 -4.49
C ASP A 114 41.66 11.72 -3.24
N LYS A 115 40.85 11.70 -2.16
CA LYS A 115 41.23 12.27 -0.86
C LYS A 115 42.34 11.49 -0.15
N GLU A 116 42.38 10.17 -0.30
CA GLU A 116 43.46 9.34 0.26
C GLU A 116 44.78 9.64 -0.48
N ASP A 117 44.74 9.75 -1.81
CA ASP A 117 45.91 10.08 -2.64
C ASP A 117 46.41 11.52 -2.37
N GLU A 118 45.52 12.49 -2.09
CA GLU A 118 45.89 13.86 -1.70
C GLU A 118 46.53 13.92 -0.29
N LEU A 119 46.07 13.08 0.65
CA LEU A 119 46.66 12.96 1.99
C LEU A 119 48.08 12.36 1.93
N GLU A 120 48.28 11.33 1.12
CA GLU A 120 49.60 10.70 0.94
C GLU A 120 50.58 11.64 0.18
N GLY A 121 50.08 12.44 -0.76
CA GLY A 121 50.86 13.46 -1.47
C GLY A 121 51.39 14.58 -0.55
N PHE A 122 50.61 15.00 0.46
CA PHE A 122 51.08 15.97 1.45
C PHE A 122 52.14 15.40 2.40
N GLN A 123 52.09 14.10 2.68
CA GLN A 123 53.04 13.43 3.58
C GLN A 123 54.40 13.16 2.90
N GLY A 124 54.46 13.17 1.57
CA GLY A 124 55.69 12.97 0.78
C GLY A 124 56.56 14.22 0.55
N CYS A 125 56.03 15.43 0.75
CA CYS A 125 56.79 16.70 0.62
C CYS A 125 57.41 17.20 1.94
N GLY A 126 57.27 16.43 3.02
CA GLY A 126 57.61 16.83 4.39
C GLY A 126 58.72 16.01 5.06
N ASN A 127 59.65 15.42 4.29
CA ASN A 127 60.82 14.73 4.84
C ASN A 127 62.08 15.02 4.03
#